data_AF-A0A348PD39-F1
#
_entry.id   AF-A0A348PD39-F1
#
_cell.length_a   1.000
_cell.length_b   1.000
_cell.length_c   1.000
_cell.angle_alpha   90.00
_cell.angle_beta   90.00
_cell.angle_gamma   90.00
#
_symmetry.space_group_name_H-M   'P 1'
#
loop_
_entity.id
_entity.type
_entity.pdbx_description
1 polymer ?
#
loop_
_entity_poly.entity_id
_entity_poly.type
_entity_poly.pdbx_seq_one_letter_code
_entity_poly.pdbx_strand_id
1 'polypeptide(L)'
;MTTETRCWVPGATRADGDFPIENLPWGVAERPDRQGEPRIFVAIGDSALDMAECAGFGMLAGLAPRIEAALRMPTLNGLMALDAADWTAARAHVTALLTNGAHSIEKHARR
;
A
#
# COMPACT_ATOMS: atom_id res chain seq x y z
N MET A 1 -16.60 16.45 -15.56
CA MET A 1 -15.59 16.98 -14.63
C MET A 1 -14.83 15.78 -14.10
N THR A 2 -13.68 15.46 -14.69
CA THR A 2 -12.85 14.33 -14.25
C THR A 2 -12.00 14.84 -13.10
N THR A 3 -12.33 14.46 -11.88
CA THR A 3 -11.52 14.80 -10.71
C THR A 3 -10.20 14.06 -10.87
N GLU A 4 -9.13 14.77 -11.23
CA GLU A 4 -7.79 14.18 -11.23
C GLU A 4 -7.44 13.79 -9.79
N THR A 5 -7.44 12.48 -9.52
CA THR A 5 -6.96 11.92 -8.27
C THR A 5 -5.47 12.22 -8.16
N ARG A 6 -5.12 13.25 -7.40
CA ARG A 6 -3.73 13.71 -7.24
C ARG A 6 -2.95 12.69 -6.38
N CYS A 7 -2.25 11.77 -7.01
CA CYS A 7 -1.31 10.86 -6.32
C CYS A 7 0.07 11.51 -6.21
N TRP A 8 0.72 11.41 -5.04
CA TRP A 8 2.06 11.98 -4.84
C TRP A 8 3.19 11.07 -5.33
N VAL A 9 2.90 9.81 -5.70
CA VAL A 9 3.88 8.87 -6.23
C VAL A 9 4.12 9.16 -7.73
N PRO A 10 5.37 9.41 -8.15
CA PRO A 10 5.69 9.57 -9.56
C PRO A 10 5.30 8.35 -10.39
N GLY A 11 4.72 8.59 -11.58
CA GLY A 11 4.29 7.52 -12.49
C GLY A 11 2.94 6.88 -12.16
N ALA A 12 2.39 7.10 -10.95
CA ALA A 12 1.12 6.53 -10.52
C ALA A 12 -0.13 7.11 -11.21
N THR A 13 0.00 8.25 -11.90
CA THR A 13 -1.08 8.90 -12.66
C THR A 13 -0.94 8.71 -14.17
N ARG A 14 0.03 7.91 -14.62
CA ARG A 14 0.27 7.64 -16.04
C ARG A 14 -0.78 6.67 -16.58
N ALA A 15 -1.48 7.07 -17.63
CA ALA A 15 -2.48 6.23 -18.30
C ALA A 15 -1.87 4.96 -18.94
N ASP A 16 -0.58 4.96 -19.25
CA ASP A 16 0.17 3.85 -19.85
C ASP A 16 0.98 3.02 -18.84
N GLY A 17 0.86 3.32 -17.54
CA GLY A 17 1.57 2.58 -16.49
C GLY A 17 0.85 1.30 -16.06
N ASP A 18 1.60 0.29 -15.65
CA ASP A 18 1.05 -1.00 -15.17
C ASP A 18 0.37 -0.87 -13.78
N PHE A 19 0.84 0.08 -12.96
CA PHE A 19 0.41 0.26 -11.57
C PHE A 19 -0.12 1.67 -11.29
N PRO A 20 -1.19 2.11 -11.98
CA PRO A 20 -1.80 3.39 -11.68
C PRO A 20 -2.53 3.36 -10.32
N ILE A 21 -2.85 4.53 -9.77
CA ILE A 21 -3.54 4.68 -8.47
C ILE A 21 -4.91 3.97 -8.42
N GLU A 22 -5.50 3.70 -9.58
CA GLU A 22 -6.75 2.95 -9.72
C GLU A 22 -6.58 1.43 -9.67
N ASN A 23 -5.35 0.90 -9.79
CA ASN A 23 -5.09 -0.55 -9.82
C ASN A 23 -4.71 -1.13 -8.45
N LEU A 24 -3.71 -0.55 -7.76
CA LEU A 24 -3.25 -0.96 -6.42
C LEU A 24 -3.28 -2.48 -6.17
N PRO A 25 -2.51 -3.28 -6.93
CA PRO A 25 -2.43 -4.72 -6.69
C PRO A 25 -1.61 -5.02 -5.43
N TRP A 26 -2.03 -6.06 -4.73
CA TRP A 26 -1.41 -6.53 -3.49
C TRP A 26 -0.49 -7.70 -3.78
N GLY A 27 0.70 -7.69 -3.20
CA GLY A 27 1.72 -8.74 -3.38
C GLY A 27 2.46 -9.02 -2.10
N VAL A 28 3.27 -10.09 -2.12
CA VAL A 28 4.24 -10.39 -1.07
C VAL A 28 5.62 -10.35 -1.68
N ALA A 29 6.53 -9.64 -1.02
CA ALA A 29 7.93 -9.59 -1.43
C ALA A 29 8.82 -9.52 -0.20
N GLU A 30 10.12 -9.71 -0.40
CA GLU A 30 11.14 -9.39 0.60
C GLU A 30 11.86 -8.12 0.17
N ARG A 31 12.22 -7.28 1.14
CA ARG A 31 13.06 -6.13 0.82
C ARG A 31 14.50 -6.60 0.61
N PRO A 32 15.24 -6.04 -0.36
CA PRO A 32 16.65 -6.41 -0.56
C PRO A 32 17.51 -6.25 0.70
N ASP A 33 17.19 -5.27 1.55
CA ASP A 33 17.87 -4.99 2.82
C ASP A 33 17.36 -5.83 4.01
N ARG A 34 16.29 -6.63 3.83
CA ARG A 34 15.68 -7.48 4.88
C ARG A 34 15.21 -8.82 4.29
N GLN A 35 16.17 -9.64 3.89
CA GLN A 35 15.92 -10.99 3.39
C GLN A 35 15.36 -11.90 4.49
N GLY A 36 14.47 -12.83 4.12
CA GLY A 36 13.78 -13.74 5.04
C GLY A 36 12.62 -13.11 5.82
N GLU A 37 12.30 -11.84 5.56
CA GLU A 37 11.14 -11.14 6.12
C GLU A 37 10.13 -10.78 5.01
N PRO A 38 9.36 -11.75 4.49
CA PRO A 38 8.33 -11.47 3.50
C PRO A 38 7.24 -10.59 4.12
N ARG A 39 6.81 -9.57 3.37
CA ARG A 39 5.81 -8.57 3.80
C ARG A 39 4.81 -8.32 2.69
N ILE A 40 3.62 -7.85 3.05
CA ILE A 40 2.63 -7.41 2.06
C ILE A 40 3.01 -6.03 1.53
N PHE A 41 2.94 -5.89 0.21
CA PHE A 41 3.15 -4.64 -0.51
C PHE A 41 1.97 -4.30 -1.40
N VAL A 42 1.80 -3.00 -1.67
CA VAL A 42 0.94 -2.50 -2.75
C VAL A 42 1.81 -1.86 -3.83
N ALA A 43 1.72 -2.35 -5.06
CA ALA A 43 2.46 -1.74 -6.19
C ALA A 43 1.81 -0.43 -6.63
N ILE A 44 2.62 0.59 -6.89
CA ILE A 44 2.17 1.94 -7.27
C ILE A 44 3.25 2.67 -8.08
N GLY A 45 2.95 3.02 -9.32
CA GLY A 45 3.93 3.54 -10.28
C GLY A 45 5.13 2.59 -10.38
N ASP A 46 6.34 3.15 -10.22
CA ASP A 46 7.60 2.37 -10.20
C ASP A 46 8.02 1.95 -8.77
N SER A 47 7.11 2.02 -7.81
CA SER A 47 7.37 1.82 -6.38
C SER A 47 6.43 0.78 -5.76
N ALA A 48 6.74 0.37 -4.54
CA ALA A 48 5.90 -0.51 -3.74
C ALA A 48 5.78 0.05 -2.32
N LEU A 49 4.56 0.08 -1.78
CA LEU A 49 4.26 0.51 -0.42
C LEU A 49 4.32 -0.69 0.54
N ASP A 50 5.22 -0.67 1.52
CA ASP A 50 5.38 -1.72 2.54
C ASP A 50 4.34 -1.55 3.65
N MET A 51 3.39 -2.49 3.76
CA MET A 51 2.29 -2.39 4.71
C MET A 51 2.73 -2.61 6.16
N ALA A 52 3.78 -3.39 6.39
CA ALA A 52 4.33 -3.60 7.73
C ALA A 52 5.06 -2.33 8.23
N GLU A 53 5.78 -1.63 7.35
CA GLU A 53 6.37 -0.33 7.68
C GLU A 53 5.28 0.72 7.93
N CYS A 54 4.25 0.80 7.07
CA CYS A 54 3.10 1.69 7.30
C CYS A 54 2.46 1.45 8.68
N ALA A 55 2.30 0.18 9.09
CA ALA A 55 1.82 -0.14 10.43
C ALA A 55 2.78 0.36 11.52
N GLY A 56 4.09 0.14 11.35
CA GLY A 56 5.13 0.59 12.28
C GLY A 56 5.17 2.12 12.47
N PHE A 57 4.88 2.88 11.42
CA PHE A 57 4.77 4.35 11.47
C PHE A 57 3.38 4.85 11.89
N GLY A 58 2.45 3.97 12.26
CA GLY A 58 1.08 4.35 12.65
C GLY A 58 0.21 4.85 11.50
N MET A 59 0.63 4.66 10.24
CA MET A 59 -0.11 5.10 9.05
C MET A 59 -1.37 4.28 8.78
N LEU A 60 -1.53 3.13 9.44
CA LEU A 60 -2.73 2.29 9.37
C LEU A 60 -3.78 2.65 10.44
N ALA A 61 -3.52 3.68 11.25
CA ALA A 61 -4.45 4.13 12.28
C ALA A 61 -5.83 4.45 11.68
N GLY A 62 -6.88 3.98 12.34
CA GLY A 62 -8.27 4.13 11.90
C GLY A 62 -8.80 2.93 11.11
N LEU A 63 -7.95 2.02 10.65
CA LEU A 63 -8.41 0.72 10.15
C LEU A 63 -8.94 -0.15 11.29
N ALA A 64 -9.87 -1.04 10.97
CA ALA A 64 -10.31 -2.05 11.91
C ALA A 64 -9.13 -2.96 12.31
N PRO A 65 -9.00 -3.40 13.58
CA PRO A 65 -7.86 -4.19 14.04
C PRO A 65 -7.59 -5.46 13.23
N ARG A 66 -8.65 -6.10 12.70
CA ARG A 66 -8.52 -7.29 11.85
C ARG A 66 -7.83 -6.99 10.51
N ILE A 67 -8.08 -5.81 9.93
CA ILE A 67 -7.46 -5.38 8.67
C ILE A 67 -5.99 -5.06 8.92
N GLU A 68 -5.70 -4.28 9.96
CA GLU A 68 -4.31 -3.95 10.32
C GLU A 68 -3.50 -5.22 10.61
N ALA A 69 -4.06 -6.17 11.36
CA ALA A 69 -3.41 -7.45 11.63
C ALA A 69 -3.12 -8.23 10.34
N ALA A 70 -4.10 -8.32 9.42
CA ALA A 70 -3.93 -9.00 8.15
C ALA A 70 -2.83 -8.36 7.27
N LEU A 71 -2.76 -7.02 7.26
CA LEU A 71 -1.76 -6.25 6.49
C LEU A 71 -0.31 -6.42 6.99
N ARG A 72 -0.14 -6.89 8.22
CA ARG A 72 1.18 -7.15 8.84
C ARG A 72 1.65 -8.59 8.65
N MET A 73 0.82 -9.45 8.08
CA MET A 73 1.16 -10.86 7.88
C MET A 73 2.21 -11.03 6.77
N PRO A 74 3.04 -12.08 6.85
CA PRO A 74 4.01 -12.41 5.80
C PRO A 74 3.38 -13.01 4.53
N THR A 75 2.06 -13.19 4.49
CA THR A 75 1.34 -13.84 3.39
C THR A 75 0.00 -13.14 3.14
N LEU A 76 -0.52 -13.24 1.92
CA LEU A 76 -1.84 -12.68 1.56
C LEU A 76 -3.02 -13.47 2.13
N ASN A 77 -2.82 -14.67 2.68
CA ASN A 77 -3.91 -15.54 3.14
C ASN A 77 -4.81 -14.85 4.16
N GLY A 78 -4.23 -14.12 5.12
CA GLY A 78 -5.01 -13.38 6.12
C GLY A 78 -5.84 -12.25 5.49
N LEU A 79 -5.28 -11.55 4.50
CA LEU A 79 -5.98 -10.51 3.75
C LEU A 79 -7.09 -11.09 2.87
N MET A 80 -6.83 -12.22 2.20
CA MET A 80 -7.82 -12.93 1.37
C MET A 80 -8.96 -13.55 2.17
N ALA A 81 -8.76 -13.82 3.46
CA ALA A 81 -9.80 -14.30 4.36
C ALA A 81 -10.77 -13.20 4.84
N LEU A 82 -10.46 -11.93 4.58
CA LEU A 82 -11.32 -10.80 4.92
C LEU A 82 -12.54 -10.72 4.00
N ASP A 83 -13.57 -10.02 4.45
CA ASP A 83 -14.78 -9.80 3.67
C ASP A 83 -14.65 -8.62 2.69
N ALA A 84 -15.64 -8.46 1.81
CA ALA A 84 -15.63 -7.41 0.79
C ALA A 84 -15.61 -5.99 1.39
N ALA A 85 -16.18 -5.79 2.59
CA ALA A 85 -16.19 -4.49 3.25
C ALA A 85 -14.80 -4.13 3.77
N ASP A 86 -14.09 -5.10 4.35
CA ASP A 86 -12.69 -4.94 4.75
C ASP A 86 -11.77 -4.62 3.58
N TRP A 87 -11.91 -5.35 2.46
CA TRP A 87 -11.13 -5.08 1.25
C TRP A 87 -11.38 -3.66 0.72
N THR A 88 -12.64 -3.24 0.73
CA THR A 88 -13.02 -1.88 0.35
C THR A 88 -12.38 -0.84 1.27
N ALA A 89 -12.42 -1.06 2.58
CA ALA A 89 -11.82 -0.18 3.57
C ALA A 89 -10.29 -0.12 3.44
N ALA A 90 -9.63 -1.26 3.30
CA ALA A 90 -8.18 -1.34 3.10
C ALA A 90 -7.74 -0.59 1.83
N ARG A 91 -8.44 -0.80 0.70
CA ARG A 91 -8.15 -0.12 -0.55
C ARG A 91 -8.37 1.39 -0.45
N ALA A 92 -9.50 1.82 0.11
CA ALA A 92 -9.79 3.23 0.31
C ALA A 92 -8.75 3.92 1.20
N HIS A 93 -8.30 3.23 2.25
CA HIS A 93 -7.26 3.73 3.14
C HIS A 93 -5.92 3.90 2.41
N VAL A 94 -5.48 2.89 1.66
CA VAL A 94 -4.25 2.98 0.86
C VAL A 94 -4.35 4.08 -0.20
N THR A 95 -5.48 4.18 -0.90
CA THR A 95 -5.71 5.29 -1.85
C THR A 95 -5.62 6.64 -1.15
N ALA A 96 -6.20 6.79 0.04
CA ALA A 96 -6.12 8.03 0.81
C ALA A 96 -4.67 8.36 1.23
N LEU A 97 -3.89 7.37 1.70
CA LEU A 97 -2.47 7.56 2.01
C LEU A 97 -1.68 8.06 0.79
N LEU A 98 -1.98 7.54 -0.39
CA LEU A 98 -1.30 7.85 -1.65
C LEU A 98 -1.75 9.16 -2.31
N THR A 99 -2.87 9.75 -1.86
CA THR A 99 -3.47 10.95 -2.50
C THR A 99 -3.53 12.17 -1.58
N ASN A 100 -3.64 11.96 -0.27
CA ASN A 100 -3.83 13.02 0.71
C ASN A 100 -2.50 13.57 1.27
N GLY A 101 -1.50 13.72 0.39
CA GLY A 101 -0.05 13.83 0.68
C GLY A 101 0.39 14.76 1.82
N ALA A 102 0.34 14.27 3.06
CA ALA A 102 0.79 15.01 4.25
C ALA A 102 1.69 14.20 5.21
N HIS A 103 2.12 12.98 4.85
CA HIS A 103 3.04 12.22 5.70
C HIS A 103 4.29 11.92 4.89
N SER A 104 5.38 12.57 5.29
CA SER A 104 6.72 12.45 4.70
C SER A 104 7.12 10.97 4.66
N ILE A 105 6.98 10.33 3.50
CA ILE A 105 7.52 8.98 3.28
C ILE A 105 8.97 9.17 2.87
N GLU A 106 9.89 8.85 3.78
CA GLU A 106 11.30 8.78 3.45
C GLU A 106 11.50 7.73 2.35
N LYS A 107 11.95 8.20 1.18
CA LYS A 107 12.49 7.32 0.15
C LYS A 107 13.69 6.62 0.75
N HIS A 108 13.53 5.35 1.15
CA HIS A 108 14.68 4.49 1.40
C HIS A 108 15.41 4.32 0.07
N ALA A 109 16.48 5.09 -0.11
CA ALA A 109 17.37 4.97 -1.25
C ALA A 109 17.91 3.54 -1.28
N ARG A 110 17.74 2.85 -2.41
CA ARG A 110 18.48 1.63 -2.70
C ARG A 110 19.97 1.98 -2.60
N ARG A 111 20.66 1.42 -1.61
CA ARG A 111 22.12 1.34 -1.59
C ARG A 111 22.54 0.02 -2.22
#